data_AF-A8EYN1-F1
#
_entry.id   AF-A8EYN1-F1
#
_cell.length_a   1.000
_cell.length_b   1.000
_cell.length_c   1.000
_cell.angle_alpha   90.00
_cell.angle_beta   90.00
_cell.angle_gamma   90.00
#
_symmetry.space_group_name_H-M   'P 1'
#
loop_
_entity.id
_entity.type
_entity.pdbx_description
1 polymer ?
#
loop_
_entity_poly.entity_id
_entity_poly.type
_entity_poly.pdbx_seq_one_letter_code
_entity_poly.pdbx_strand_id
1 'polypeptide(L)'
;MAIENIDHTKTKARSPQTNGICERLHRTLKDEFYDIAFCKKIYNSLEDLQIDLDQYLNKYNNTRPHSGKFCYGKTPMQTFKDSIKIAKDKSINSYLSDSSFAA
;
A
#
# COMPACT_ATOMS: atom_id res chain seq x y z
N MET A 1 -17.07 -1.91 -16.56
CA MET A 1 -17.80 -1.08 -15.58
C MET A 1 -16.95 -1.00 -14.33
N ALA A 2 -16.25 0.13 -14.17
CA ALA A 2 -15.44 0.42 -13.00
C ALA A 2 -16.34 1.04 -11.93
N ILE A 3 -16.31 0.50 -10.72
CA ILE A 3 -16.88 1.16 -9.54
C ILE A 3 -15.92 2.33 -9.22
N GLU A 4 -16.46 3.53 -8.98
CA GLU A 4 -15.68 4.75 -8.62
C GLU A 4 -14.65 5.23 -9.67
N ASN A 5 -14.84 4.98 -10.97
CA ASN A 5 -13.87 5.33 -12.03
C ASN A 5 -12.47 4.70 -11.85
N ILE A 6 -12.38 3.55 -11.17
CA ILE A 6 -11.13 2.81 -11.00
C ILE A 6 -10.99 1.75 -12.09
N ASP A 7 -10.10 1.99 -13.06
CA ASP A 7 -9.82 1.01 -14.10
C ASP A 7 -9.02 -0.19 -13.57
N HIS A 8 -9.60 -1.39 -13.71
CA HIS A 8 -8.93 -2.62 -13.33
C HIS A 8 -7.94 -3.06 -14.39
N THR A 9 -6.67 -3.20 -14.01
CA THR A 9 -5.63 -3.79 -14.86
C THR A 9 -5.28 -5.19 -14.36
N LYS A 10 -5.19 -6.16 -15.27
CA LYS A 10 -4.73 -7.52 -14.94
C LYS A 10 -3.22 -7.63 -15.07
N THR A 11 -2.62 -8.50 -14.26
CA THR A 11 -1.21 -8.87 -14.37
C THR A 11 -0.90 -9.33 -15.80
N LYS A 12 0.09 -8.71 -16.44
CA LYS A 12 0.51 -9.11 -17.79
C LYS A 12 1.15 -10.50 -17.70
N ALA A 13 0.76 -11.40 -18.61
CA ALA A 13 1.35 -12.74 -18.67
C ALA A 13 2.89 -12.65 -18.74
N ARG A 14 3.59 -13.43 -17.91
CA ARG A 14 5.06 -13.48 -17.82
C ARG A 14 5.74 -12.17 -17.41
N SER A 15 5.03 -11.23 -16.76
CA SER A 15 5.62 -10.02 -16.18
C SER A 15 5.57 -10.06 -14.64
N PRO A 16 6.68 -10.43 -13.97
CA PRO A 16 6.69 -10.58 -12.50
C PRO A 16 6.65 -9.24 -11.75
N GLN A 17 6.75 -8.11 -12.45
CA GLN A 17 6.96 -6.81 -11.83
C GLN A 17 5.66 -6.18 -11.28
N THR A 18 4.50 -6.53 -11.83
CA THR A 18 3.25 -5.81 -11.53
C THR A 18 2.64 -6.13 -10.15
N ASN A 19 3.03 -7.23 -9.49
CA ASN A 19 2.43 -7.65 -8.21
C ASN A 19 3.46 -7.83 -7.06
N GLY A 20 4.75 -7.64 -7.34
CA GLY A 20 5.81 -8.00 -6.39
C GLY A 20 5.82 -7.21 -5.08
N ILE A 21 5.21 -6.02 -5.04
CA ILE A 21 5.08 -5.24 -3.80
C ILE A 21 3.98 -5.82 -2.91
N CYS A 22 2.79 -6.08 -3.47
CA CYS A 22 1.67 -6.68 -2.75
C CYS A 22 2.02 -8.07 -2.22
N GLU A 23 2.70 -8.89 -3.02
CA GLU A 23 3.15 -10.23 -2.60
C GLU A 23 4.13 -10.16 -1.41
N ARG A 24 5.04 -9.18 -1.40
CA ARG A 24 5.96 -8.98 -0.28
C ARG A 24 5.21 -8.55 0.98
N LEU A 25 4.26 -7.63 0.85
CA LEU A 25 3.41 -7.21 1.98
C LEU A 25 2.64 -8.40 2.56
N HIS A 26 1.98 -9.19 1.71
CA HIS A 26 1.22 -10.37 2.16
C HIS A 26 2.12 -11.40 2.86
N ARG A 27 3.33 -11.61 2.36
CA ARG A 27 4.31 -12.48 3.03
C ARG A 27 4.69 -11.94 4.40
N THR A 28 4.97 -10.64 4.52
CA THR A 28 5.28 -10.02 5.81
C THR A 28 4.12 -10.13 6.79
N LEU A 29 2.88 -9.90 6.35
CA LEU A 29 1.68 -10.09 7.18
C LEU A 29 1.53 -11.54 7.64
N LYS A 30 1.78 -12.50 6.75
CA LYS A 30 1.75 -13.92 7.11
C LYS A 30 2.77 -14.23 8.21
N ASP A 31 4.03 -13.92 7.94
CA ASP A 31 5.15 -14.35 8.78
C ASP A 31 5.20 -13.61 10.13
N GLU A 32 4.87 -12.31 10.15
CA GLU A 32 4.97 -11.47 11.35
C GLU A 32 3.66 -11.35 12.13
N PHE A 33 2.51 -11.51 11.49
CA PHE A 33 1.21 -11.40 12.15
C PHE A 33 0.48 -12.73 12.21
N TYR A 34 0.02 -13.28 11.08
CA TYR A 34 -0.92 -14.42 11.10
C TYR A 34 -0.34 -15.68 11.76
N ASP A 35 0.89 -16.07 11.41
CA ASP A 35 1.53 -17.26 11.96
C ASP A 35 1.68 -17.15 13.50
N ILE A 36 1.97 -15.94 14.00
CA ILE A 36 2.13 -15.66 15.43
C ILE A 36 0.78 -15.55 16.15
N ALA A 37 -0.17 -14.82 15.56
CA ALA A 37 -1.50 -14.57 16.10
C ALA A 37 -2.25 -15.88 16.34
N PHE A 38 -2.27 -16.76 15.33
CA PHE A 38 -2.97 -18.05 15.42
C PHE A 38 -2.32 -19.06 16.37
N CYS A 39 -1.03 -18.87 16.71
CA CYS A 39 -0.39 -19.66 17.76
C CYS A 39 -0.70 -19.13 19.18
N LYS A 40 -0.95 -17.83 19.33
CA LYS A 40 -1.10 -17.17 20.65
C LYS A 40 -2.54 -17.03 21.12
N LYS A 41 -3.49 -16.93 20.21
CA LYS A 41 -4.89 -16.61 20.51
C LYS A 41 -5.82 -17.44 19.63
N ILE A 42 -6.84 -18.02 20.25
CA ILE A 42 -7.97 -18.62 19.52
C ILE A 42 -8.96 -17.50 19.24
N TYR A 43 -9.27 -17.30 17.96
CA TYR A 43 -10.23 -16.30 17.51
C TYR A 43 -11.60 -16.94 17.34
N ASN A 44 -12.63 -16.36 17.96
CA ASN A 44 -14.01 -16.88 17.90
C ASN A 44 -14.86 -16.18 16.83
N SER A 45 -14.39 -15.05 16.30
CA SER A 45 -15.04 -14.26 15.26
C SER A 45 -14.00 -13.63 14.33
N LEU A 46 -14.43 -13.21 13.14
CA LEU A 46 -13.57 -12.49 12.20
C LEU A 46 -13.26 -11.08 12.72
N GLU A 47 -14.21 -10.47 13.41
CA GLU A 47 -14.11 -9.16 14.02
C GLU A 47 -12.98 -9.12 15.07
N ASP A 48 -12.87 -10.17 15.89
CA ASP A 48 -11.78 -10.30 16.87
C ASP A 48 -10.40 -10.36 16.21
N LEU A 49 -10.29 -11.02 15.05
CA LEU A 49 -9.06 -11.07 14.27
C LEU A 49 -8.76 -9.71 13.62
N GLN A 50 -9.80 -9.04 13.12
CA GLN A 50 -9.69 -7.74 12.48
C GLN A 50 -9.14 -6.69 13.45
N ILE A 51 -9.60 -6.67 14.70
CA ILE A 51 -9.10 -5.74 15.74
C ILE A 51 -7.58 -5.89 15.94
N ASP A 52 -7.10 -7.13 16.08
CA ASP A 52 -5.67 -7.39 16.28
C ASP A 52 -4.86 -7.05 15.02
N LEU A 53 -5.42 -7.32 13.83
CA LEU A 53 -4.81 -6.97 12.55
C LEU A 53 -4.69 -5.46 12.38
N ASP A 54 -5.73 -4.70 12.72
CA ASP A 54 -5.73 -3.24 12.63
C ASP A 54 -4.65 -2.63 13.53
N GLN A 55 -4.48 -3.18 14.74
CA GLN A 55 -3.40 -2.77 15.65
C GLN A 55 -2.02 -3.08 15.06
N TYR A 56 -1.83 -4.27 14.49
CA TYR A 56 -0.59 -4.63 13.81
C TYR A 56 -0.31 -3.69 12.63
N LEU A 57 -1.32 -3.42 11.78
CA LEU A 57 -1.19 -2.54 10.63
C LEU A 57 -0.85 -1.10 11.04
N ASN A 58 -1.45 -0.60 12.13
CA ASN A 58 -1.11 0.71 12.66
C ASN A 58 0.38 0.78 13.05
N LYS A 59 0.89 -0.24 13.75
CA LYS A 59 2.30 -0.34 14.12
C LYS A 59 3.20 -0.46 12.89
N TYR A 60 2.84 -1.32 11.93
CA TYR A 60 3.57 -1.51 10.69
C TYR A 60 3.69 -0.20 9.91
N ASN A 61 2.58 0.53 9.75
CA ASN A 61 2.55 1.75 8.96
C ASN A 61 3.25 2.94 9.63
N ASN A 62 3.16 3.05 10.96
CA ASN A 62 3.59 4.26 11.68
C ASN A 62 4.90 4.09 12.46
N THR A 63 5.33 2.86 12.76
CA THR A 63 6.49 2.63 13.63
C THR A 63 7.61 1.85 12.94
N ARG A 64 7.30 0.94 12.00
CA ARG A 64 8.32 0.09 11.36
C ARG A 64 9.15 0.90 10.36
N PRO A 65 10.46 1.09 10.55
CA PRO A 65 11.32 1.72 9.54
C PRO A 65 11.62 0.74 8.41
N HIS A 66 11.64 1.23 7.17
CA HIS A 66 12.00 0.44 6.00
C HIS A 66 13.27 0.96 5.33
N SER A 67 14.29 0.12 5.23
CA SER A 67 15.57 0.45 4.58
C SER A 67 15.56 0.25 3.06
N GLY A 68 14.38 0.09 2.45
CA GLY A 68 14.25 -0.05 1.00
C GLY A 68 14.81 1.17 0.26
N LYS A 69 15.28 0.97 -0.98
CA LYS A 69 15.93 1.99 -1.84
C LYS A 69 15.21 3.33 -1.88
N PHE A 70 13.88 3.33 -1.81
CA PHE A 70 13.03 4.53 -1.89
C PHE A 70 12.36 4.92 -0.56
N CYS A 71 12.57 4.12 0.50
CA CYS A 71 12.03 4.36 1.82
C CYS A 71 13.03 5.12 2.72
N TYR A 72 14.33 4.94 2.52
CA TYR A 72 15.39 5.69 3.23
C TYR A 72 15.27 5.63 4.77
N GLY A 73 14.84 4.49 5.32
CA GLY A 73 14.64 4.32 6.76
C GLY A 73 13.34 4.91 7.30
N LYS A 74 12.53 5.55 6.46
CA LYS A 74 11.21 6.08 6.83
C LYS A 74 10.19 4.97 7.04
N THR A 75 9.11 5.30 7.73
CA THR A 75 7.97 4.39 7.88
C THR A 75 7.09 4.40 6.63
N PRO A 76 6.30 3.34 6.37
CA PRO A 76 5.43 3.29 5.20
C PRO A 76 4.50 4.50 5.10
N MET A 77 3.94 4.95 6.23
CA MET A 77 3.05 6.12 6.27
C MET A 77 3.80 7.41 5.93
N GLN A 78 5.04 7.58 6.39
CA GLN A 78 5.87 8.73 6.03
C GLN A 78 6.19 8.74 4.53
N THR A 79 6.65 7.60 3.99
CA THR A 79 6.91 7.47 2.54
C THR A 79 5.65 7.75 1.73
N PHE A 80 4.49 7.26 2.16
CA PHE A 80 3.22 7.52 1.50
C PHE A 80 2.91 9.01 1.46
N LYS A 81 2.95 9.71 2.60
CA LYS A 81 2.69 11.16 2.68
C LYS A 81 3.66 11.97 1.82
N ASP A 82 4.95 11.64 1.84
CA ASP A 82 5.97 12.31 1.01
C ASP A 82 5.71 12.10 -0.48
N SER A 83 5.22 10.92 -0.87
CA SER A 83 4.93 10.58 -2.27
C SER A 83 3.72 11.30 -2.85
N ILE A 84 2.81 11.84 -2.02
CA ILE A 84 1.61 12.55 -2.50
C ILE A 84 2.00 13.73 -3.40
N LYS A 85 3.05 14.47 -3.04
CA LYS A 85 3.53 15.59 -3.86
C LYS A 85 4.01 15.10 -5.22
N ILE A 86 4.83 14.05 -5.23
CA ILE A 86 5.35 13.43 -6.46
C ILE A 86 4.22 12.92 -7.36
N ALA A 87 3.16 12.34 -6.77
CA ALA A 87 2.01 11.86 -7.50
C ALA A 87 1.20 13.01 -8.11
N LYS A 88 1.02 14.13 -7.38
CA LYS A 88 0.37 15.34 -7.90
C LYS A 88 1.16 15.95 -9.06
N ASP A 89 2.47 16.11 -8.90
CA ASP A 89 3.36 16.68 -9.92
C ASP A 89 3.41 15.82 -11.20
N LYS A 90 3.18 14.52 -11.09
CA LYS A 90 3.12 13.59 -12.24
C LYS A 90 1.74 13.48 -12.89
N SER A 91 0.70 14.06 -12.28
CA SER A 91 -0.65 14.00 -12.83
C SER A 91 -0.73 14.87 -14.09
N ILE A 92 -0.75 14.22 -15.26
CA ILE A 92 -0.74 14.90 -16.57
C ILE A 92 -1.94 15.85 -16.73
N ASN A 93 -3.06 15.58 -16.06
CA ASN A 93 -4.29 16.36 -16.19
C ASN A 93 -4.18 17.79 -15.63
N SER A 94 -3.28 18.09 -14.68
CA SER A 94 -3.13 19.47 -14.18
C SER A 94 -2.41 20.38 -15.18
N TYR A 95 -1.60 19.83 -16.08
CA TYR A 95 -0.91 20.61 -17.11
C TYR A 95 -1.82 20.96 -18.29
N LEU A 96 -2.93 20.24 -18.48
CA LEU A 96 -3.89 20.48 -19.55
C LEU A 96 -4.97 21.51 -19.15
N SER A 97 -5.13 21.81 -17.87
CA SER A 97 -6.02 22.90 -17.40
C SER A 97 -5.37 24.28 -17.41
N ASP A 98 -4.02 24.34 -17.49
CA ASP A 98 -3.23 25.58 -17.58
C ASP A 98 -2.90 25.97 -19.03
N SER A 99 -3.65 25.48 -20.02
CA SER A 99 -3.62 26.06 -21.37
C SER A 99 -4.52 27.30 -21.44
N SER A 100 -4.14 28.36 -20.74
CA SER A 100 -4.50 29.74 -21.06
C SER A 100 -3.64 30.32 -22.20
N PHE A 101 -3.00 29.45 -22.99
CA PHE A 101 -2.30 29.79 -24.21
C PHE A 101 -2.86 28.99 -25.39
N ALA A 102 -4.14 29.25 -25.71
CA ALA A 102 -4.76 28.84 -26.97
C ALA A 102 -5.80 29.90 -27.39
N ALA A 103 -5.30 31.10 -27.70
CA ALA A 103 -5.81 32.07 -28.70
C ALA A 103 -5.07 33.40 -28.52
#